data_AF-A0A7C4VM79-F1
#
_entry.id   AF-A0A7C4VM79-F1
#
_cell.length_a   1.000
_cell.length_b   1.000
_cell.length_c   1.000
_cell.angle_alpha   90.00
_cell.angle_beta   90.00
_cell.angle_gamma   90.00
#
_symmetry.space_group_name_H-M   'P 1'
#
loop_
_entity.id
_entity.type
_entity.pdbx_description
1 polymer ?
#
loop_
_entity_poly.entity_id
_entity_poly.type
_entity_poly.pdbx_seq_one_letter_code
_entity_poly.pdbx_strand_id
1 'polypeptide(L)'
;MLRSGHIFYDLRELLGSPKLLLPLLLVAGFFVFFFSFQIVYIFALLYGAIFAARALIGRRCPRCDGSLQEAGAERDKTNAFVMHILWRCPRDGFEEKEAIKGGSGLFGAD
;
A
#
# COMPACT_ATOMS: atom_id res chain seq x y z
N MET A 1 17.57 -11.67 56.81
CA MET A 1 16.39 -10.82 57.10
C MET A 1 16.68 -9.43 56.54
N LEU A 2 15.93 -8.98 55.52
CA LEU A 2 16.09 -7.64 54.96
C LEU A 2 15.57 -6.59 55.97
N ARG A 3 16.35 -5.53 56.19
CA ARG A 3 16.08 -4.46 57.17
C ARG A 3 15.18 -3.40 56.54
N SER A 4 14.05 -3.06 57.17
CA SER A 4 13.15 -1.99 56.74
C SER A 4 13.88 -0.64 56.80
N GLY A 5 13.85 0.12 55.69
CA GLY A 5 14.54 1.42 55.56
C GLY A 5 15.50 1.54 54.37
N HIS A 6 15.68 0.48 53.56
CA HIS A 6 16.38 0.57 52.28
C HIS A 6 15.40 0.86 51.14
N ILE A 7 15.81 1.76 50.23
CA ILE A 7 15.09 2.19 49.02
C ILE A 7 14.57 0.99 48.20
N PHE A 8 15.31 -0.12 48.16
CA PHE A 8 14.90 -1.34 47.46
C PHE A 8 13.71 -2.07 48.11
N TYR A 9 13.54 -1.97 49.43
CA TYR A 9 12.39 -2.54 50.13
C TYR A 9 11.15 -1.68 49.89
N ASP A 10 11.29 -0.35 50.00
CA ASP A 10 10.22 0.60 49.68
C ASP A 10 9.79 0.53 48.21
N LEU A 11 10.72 0.39 47.27
CA LEU A 11 10.37 0.19 45.85
C LEU A 11 9.59 -1.10 45.63
N ARG A 12 9.94 -2.18 46.34
CA ARG A 12 9.27 -3.47 46.20
C ARG A 12 7.86 -3.45 46.81
N GLU A 13 7.68 -2.69 47.88
CA GLU A 13 6.39 -2.46 48.53
C GLU A 13 5.50 -1.52 47.70
N LEU A 14 6.09 -0.50 47.06
CA LEU A 14 5.41 0.37 46.08
C LEU A 14 5.00 -0.40 44.82
N LEU A 15 5.91 -1.17 44.21
CA LEU A 15 5.64 -2.00 43.03
C LEU A 15 4.68 -3.15 43.36
N GLY A 16 4.74 -3.71 44.56
CA GLY A 16 3.84 -4.76 45.02
C GLY A 16 2.43 -4.25 45.34
N SER A 17 2.23 -2.93 45.45
CA SER A 17 0.91 -2.37 45.71
C SER A 17 0.02 -2.47 44.46
N PRO A 18 -1.16 -3.11 44.56
CA PRO A 18 -2.04 -3.32 43.41
C PRO A 18 -2.55 -1.99 42.81
N LYS A 19 -2.55 -0.91 43.60
CA LYS A 19 -2.97 0.43 43.19
C LYS A 19 -2.01 1.11 42.21
N LEU A 20 -0.72 0.80 42.26
CA LEU A 20 0.30 1.33 41.33
C LEU A 20 0.58 0.38 40.17
N LEU A 21 0.45 -0.92 40.40
CA LEU A 21 0.70 -1.93 39.38
C LEU A 21 -0.39 -1.95 38.30
N LEU A 22 -1.65 -1.69 38.67
CA LEU A 22 -2.78 -1.59 37.73
C LEU A 22 -2.64 -0.45 36.70
N PRO A 23 -2.40 0.83 37.09
CA PRO A 23 -2.22 1.91 36.11
C PRO A 23 -0.97 1.72 35.26
N LEU A 24 0.11 1.15 35.81
CA LEU A 24 1.32 0.83 35.04
C LEU A 24 1.03 -0.19 33.93
N LEU A 25 0.27 -1.24 34.25
CA LEU A 25 -0.18 -2.23 33.27
C LEU A 25 -1.10 -1.62 32.21
N LEU A 26 -2.01 -0.72 32.60
CA LEU A 26 -2.89 -0.04 31.65
C LEU A 26 -2.11 0.86 30.70
N VAL A 27 -1.14 1.63 31.19
CA VAL A 27 -0.29 2.49 30.36
C VAL A 27 0.57 1.63 29.43
N ALA A 28 1.25 0.61 29.97
CA ALA A 28 2.05 -0.31 29.15
C ALA A 28 1.21 -1.02 28.09
N GLY A 29 0.03 -1.52 28.48
CA GLY A 29 -0.93 -2.16 27.57
C GLY A 29 -1.40 -1.19 26.49
N PHE A 30 -1.75 0.05 26.84
CA PHE A 30 -2.12 1.08 25.88
C PHE A 30 -1.00 1.34 24.87
N PHE A 31 0.24 1.48 25.32
CA PHE A 31 1.38 1.69 24.40
C PHE A 31 1.60 0.49 23.49
N VAL A 32 1.53 -0.74 24.00
CA VAL A 32 1.67 -1.96 23.19
C VAL A 32 0.55 -2.07 22.14
N PHE A 33 -0.70 -1.83 22.54
CA PHE A 33 -1.83 -1.85 21.62
C PHE A 33 -1.74 -0.74 20.58
N PHE A 34 -1.40 0.48 21.00
CA PHE A 34 -1.25 1.63 20.12
C PHE A 34 -0.15 1.38 19.09
N PHE A 35 1.03 0.92 19.53
CA PHE A 35 2.14 0.60 18.64
C PHE A 35 1.80 -0.54 17.66
N SER A 36 1.11 -1.58 18.14
CA SER A 36 0.61 -2.67 17.29
C SER A 36 -0.39 -2.16 16.23
N PHE A 37 -1.30 -1.26 16.63
CA PHE A 37 -2.26 -0.66 15.70
C PHE A 37 -1.57 0.21 14.65
N GLN A 38 -0.55 0.97 15.03
CA GLN A 38 0.28 1.74 14.09
C GLN A 38 1.00 0.84 13.08
N ILE A 39 1.53 -0.30 13.53
CA ILE A 39 2.15 -1.29 12.62
C ILE A 39 1.10 -1.80 11.62
N VAL A 40 -0.05 -2.26 12.09
CA VAL A 40 -1.15 -2.73 11.22
C VAL A 40 -1.58 -1.65 10.24
N TYR A 41 -1.70 -0.41 10.69
CA TYR A 41 -2.06 0.74 9.87
C TYR A 41 -1.02 1.01 8.77
N ILE A 42 0.27 0.98 9.09
CA ILE A 42 1.35 1.13 8.09
C ILE A 42 1.27 0.02 7.05
N PHE A 43 1.07 -1.24 7.46
CA PHE A 43 0.90 -2.35 6.52
C PHE A 43 -0.33 -2.16 5.63
N ALA A 44 -1.46 -1.75 6.19
CA ALA A 44 -2.67 -1.48 5.43
C ALA A 44 -2.46 -0.38 4.38
N LEU A 45 -1.79 0.72 4.75
CA LEU A 45 -1.41 1.78 3.81
C LEU A 45 -0.46 1.27 2.72
N LEU A 46 0.52 0.42 3.08
CA LEU A 46 1.49 -0.13 2.14
C LEU A 46 0.83 -1.08 1.13
N TYR A 47 -0.07 -1.94 1.60
CA TYR A 47 -0.92 -2.75 0.73
C TYR A 47 -1.78 -1.86 -0.18
N GLY A 48 -2.46 -0.87 0.38
CA GLY A 48 -3.26 0.09 -0.39
C GLY A 48 -2.44 0.78 -1.48
N ALA A 49 -1.23 1.24 -1.16
CA ALA A 49 -0.31 1.85 -2.11
C ALA A 49 0.14 0.89 -3.21
N ILE A 50 0.44 -0.38 -2.89
CA ILE A 50 0.78 -1.40 -3.89
C ILE A 50 -0.39 -1.67 -4.83
N PHE A 51 -1.61 -1.79 -4.29
CA PHE A 51 -2.81 -2.02 -5.11
C PHE A 51 -3.13 -0.79 -5.97
N ALA A 52 -3.04 0.42 -5.44
CA ALA A 52 -3.19 1.65 -6.20
C ALA A 52 -2.13 1.79 -7.30
N ALA A 53 -0.85 1.51 -7.00
CA ALA A 53 0.22 1.49 -7.98
C ALA A 53 -0.01 0.44 -9.08
N ARG A 54 -0.52 -0.74 -8.72
CA ARG A 54 -0.90 -1.78 -9.70
C ARG A 54 -2.06 -1.35 -10.59
N ALA A 55 -3.03 -0.63 -10.05
CA ALA A 55 -4.13 -0.07 -10.82
C ALA A 55 -3.66 1.06 -11.76
N LEU A 56 -2.65 1.83 -11.35
CA LEU A 56 -2.10 2.93 -12.13
C LEU A 56 -1.08 2.49 -13.20
N ILE A 57 -0.31 1.41 -12.96
CA ILE A 57 0.87 1.05 -13.78
C ILE A 57 0.60 -0.13 -14.73
N GLY A 58 -0.44 -0.94 -14.53
CA GLY A 58 -0.70 -2.13 -15.36
C GLY A 58 -2.12 -2.21 -15.87
N ARG A 59 -2.30 -2.16 -17.20
CA ARG A 59 -3.59 -2.52 -17.82
C ARG A 59 -3.85 -4.00 -17.56
N ARG A 60 -5.04 -4.30 -17.04
CA ARG A 60 -5.47 -5.68 -16.79
C ARG A 60 -6.55 -6.09 -17.76
N CYS A 61 -6.45 -7.33 -18.21
CA CYS A 61 -7.49 -7.93 -19.02
C CYS A 61 -8.75 -8.14 -18.16
N PRO A 62 -9.93 -7.69 -18.62
CA PRO A 62 -11.18 -7.79 -17.87
C PRO A 62 -11.68 -9.24 -17.68
N ARG A 63 -11.12 -10.20 -18.42
CA ARG A 63 -11.49 -11.63 -18.33
C ARG A 63 -10.54 -12.45 -17.46
N CYS A 64 -9.24 -12.27 -17.69
CA CYS A 64 -8.18 -13.11 -17.13
C CYS A 64 -7.55 -12.48 -15.87
N ASP A 65 -7.84 -11.19 -15.58
CA ASP A 65 -7.17 -10.33 -14.59
C ASP A 65 -5.63 -10.27 -14.72
N GLY A 66 -5.09 -10.85 -15.80
CA GLY A 66 -3.69 -10.86 -16.15
C GLY A 66 -3.24 -9.54 -16.76
N SER A 67 -1.93 -9.29 -16.74
CA SER A 67 -1.35 -8.12 -17.39
C SER A 67 -1.57 -8.17 -18.90
N LEU A 68 -2.13 -7.09 -19.44
CA LEU A 68 -2.13 -6.83 -20.87
C LEU A 68 -0.70 -6.46 -21.29
N GLN A 69 -0.22 -7.05 -22.37
CA GLN A 69 1.07 -6.72 -22.97
C GLN A 69 0.84 -5.93 -24.25
N GLU A 70 1.72 -4.98 -24.55
CA GLU A 70 1.70 -4.28 -25.82
C GLU A 70 2.04 -5.27 -26.94
N ALA A 71 1.08 -5.54 -27.82
CA ALA A 71 1.24 -6.43 -28.96
C ALA A 71 1.73 -5.68 -30.20
N GLY A 72 1.51 -4.37 -30.25
CA GLY A 72 1.98 -3.50 -31.31
C GLY A 72 1.21 -2.19 -31.35
N ALA A 73 1.46 -1.41 -32.39
CA ALA A 73 0.73 -0.18 -32.62
C ALA A 73 0.32 -0.04 -34.09
N GLU A 74 -0.91 0.42 -34.31
CA GLU A 74 -1.53 0.60 -35.62
C GLU A 74 -1.91 2.08 -35.78
N ARG A 75 -1.48 2.71 -36.89
CA ARG A 75 -1.87 4.09 -37.20
C ARG A 75 -3.27 4.10 -37.82
N ASP A 76 -4.13 5.02 -37.38
CA ASP A 76 -5.46 5.18 -37.97
C ASP A 76 -5.32 5.56 -39.46
N LYS A 77 -6.03 4.83 -40.32
CA LYS A 77 -6.03 5.05 -41.77
C LYS A 77 -6.77 6.33 -42.17
N THR A 78 -7.65 6.81 -41.31
CA THR A 78 -8.46 8.02 -41.56
C THR A 78 -7.84 9.28 -40.95
N ASN A 79 -7.12 9.15 -39.83
CA ASN A 79 -6.49 10.27 -39.14
C ASN A 79 -5.02 10.00 -38.82
N ALA A 80 -4.11 10.68 -39.53
CA ALA A 80 -2.67 10.53 -39.35
C ALA A 80 -2.16 10.90 -37.93
N PHE A 81 -2.97 11.61 -37.13
CA PHE A 81 -2.64 12.04 -35.76
C PHE A 81 -3.15 11.09 -34.68
N VAL A 82 -3.85 10.01 -35.05
CA VAL A 82 -4.35 9.02 -34.11
C VAL A 82 -3.54 7.73 -34.28
N MET A 83 -2.99 7.26 -33.17
CA MET A 83 -2.27 5.99 -33.08
C MET A 83 -3.03 5.07 -32.13
N HIS A 84 -3.26 3.84 -32.54
CA HIS A 84 -3.86 2.82 -31.71
C HIS A 84 -2.79 1.91 -31.13
N ILE A 85 -2.63 1.89 -29.81
CA ILE A 85 -1.82 0.84 -29.17
C ILE A 85 -2.72 -0.38 -28.98
N LEU A 86 -2.23 -1.53 -29.46
CA LEU A 86 -2.87 -2.83 -29.32
C LEU A 86 -2.32 -3.50 -28.06
N TRP A 87 -3.20 -3.72 -27.11
CA TRP A 87 -2.92 -4.44 -25.87
C TRP A 87 -3.51 -5.84 -25.95
N ARG A 88 -2.76 -6.89 -25.59
CA ARG A 88 -3.21 -8.30 -25.67
C ARG A 88 -2.98 -9.08 -24.38
N CYS A 89 -4.00 -9.81 -23.87
CA CYS A 89 -3.82 -10.77 -22.77
C CYS A 89 -3.13 -12.03 -23.32
N PRO A 90 -1.98 -12.45 -22.77
CA PRO A 90 -1.28 -13.65 -23.25
C PRO A 90 -2.00 -14.95 -22.93
N ARG A 91 -2.92 -14.96 -21.96
CA ARG A 91 -3.69 -16.15 -21.58
C ARG A 91 -4.91 -16.39 -22.48
N ASP A 92 -5.71 -15.34 -22.68
CA ASP A 92 -7.02 -15.47 -23.31
C ASP A 92 -7.08 -14.85 -24.71
N GLY A 93 -6.00 -14.20 -25.14
CA GLY A 93 -5.95 -13.50 -26.43
C GLY A 93 -6.87 -12.29 -26.54
N PHE A 94 -7.48 -11.82 -25.43
CA PHE A 94 -8.29 -10.60 -25.40
C PHE A 94 -7.46 -9.42 -25.87
N GLU A 95 -8.01 -8.65 -26.81
CA GLU A 95 -7.37 -7.47 -27.40
C GLU A 95 -8.14 -6.21 -27.05
N GLU A 96 -7.41 -5.17 -26.68
CA GLU A 96 -7.93 -3.83 -26.40
C GLU A 96 -7.16 -2.82 -27.24
N LYS A 97 -7.89 -1.98 -27.99
CA LYS A 97 -7.32 -0.89 -28.78
C LYS A 97 -7.50 0.41 -28.03
N GLU A 98 -6.39 1.02 -27.67
CA GLU A 98 -6.41 2.37 -27.09
C GLU A 98 -6.08 3.40 -28.16
N ALA A 99 -6.95 4.39 -28.34
CA ALA A 99 -6.66 5.54 -29.17
C ALA A 99 -5.81 6.55 -28.40
N ILE A 100 -4.54 6.66 -28.78
CA ILE A 100 -3.68 7.75 -28.33
C ILE A 100 -3.72 8.81 -29.43
N LYS A 101 -4.33 9.95 -29.12
CA LYS A 101 -4.16 11.14 -29.94
C LYS A 101 -2.73 11.59 -29.73
N GLY A 102 -1.92 11.53 -30.79
CA GLY A 102 -0.64 12.22 -30.80
C GLY A 102 -0.96 13.68 -30.54
N GLY A 103 -0.56 14.20 -29.38
CA GLY A 103 -0.49 15.64 -29.18
C GLY A 103 0.28 16.19 -30.37
N SER A 104 -0.30 17.16 -31.06
CA SER A 104 0.36 17.86 -32.15
C SER A 104 1.64 18.48 -31.60
N GLY A 105 2.74 17.74 -31.68
CA GLY A 105 3.98 18.15 -31.09
C GLY A 105 4.91 16.96 -31.00
N LEU A 106 5.91 16.95 -31.86
CA LEU A 106 7.13 16.17 -31.67
C LEU A 106 7.82 16.46 -30.31
N PHE A 107 7.34 17.46 -29.55
CA PHE A 107 7.75 17.88 -28.22
C PHE A 107 6.52 18.45 -27.50
N GLY A 108 6.33 18.14 -26.22
CA GLY A 108 5.20 18.67 -25.44
C GLY A 108 5.18 20.20 -25.43
N ALA A 109 4.01 20.75 -25.74
CA ALA A 109 3.57 22.09 -25.35
C ALA A 109 2.04 22.12 -25.52
N ASP A 110 1.34 21.90 -24.41
CA ASP A 110 0.28 22.78 -23.91
C ASP A 110 -0.03 22.40 -22.45
#